data_AF-A0A522YR54-F1
#
_entry.id   AF-A0A522YR54-F1
#
_cell.length_a   1.000
_cell.length_b   1.000
_cell.length_c   1.000
_cell.angle_alpha   90.00
_cell.angle_beta   90.00
_cell.angle_gamma   90.00
#
_symmetry.space_group_name_H-M   'P 1'
#
loop_
_entity.id
_entity.type
_entity.pdbx_description
1 polymer ?
#
loop_
_entity_poly.entity_id
_entity_poly.type
_entity_poly.pdbx_seq_one_letter_code
_entity_poly.pdbx_strand_id
1 'polypeptide(L)'
;MRTFLLAFALILPVPSSARPPGHVRYTTLTVTAPSGGGRIVGENIDCGEGRTQCEAQVNVYGSALLHRFPADGSAFLGWSGDCAGTGNTCSVLMQDRPRKVSAAFQTVTVSVRPSEGFYVMGWNRADFDARNFAAKVVDCGYDGFQTKVVGALCAPKVLKGTTLVMQKTAGQVSENYARSWWTGACAESGNGTACELTPTADVSAAVIYAGQIKIAPPQNGKISALGHTCPGDCTFLFDRNVVTSGLTFTAAPDPGYAVDWSRAPCTRVDGNVCGLATADDTSLTAAFKKL
;
A
#
# COMPACT_ATOMS: atom_id res chain seq x y z
N MET A 1 -77.69 73.27 -10.23
CA MET A 1 -76.61 73.17 -11.24
C MET A 1 -75.36 72.68 -10.53
N ARG A 2 -74.74 71.61 -11.05
CA ARG A 2 -73.69 70.81 -10.38
C ARG A 2 -72.32 71.50 -10.45
N THR A 3 -71.65 71.63 -9.31
CA THR A 3 -70.27 72.12 -9.19
C THR A 3 -69.29 71.01 -9.59
N PHE A 4 -68.52 71.20 -10.68
CA PHE A 4 -67.44 70.32 -11.09
C PHE A 4 -66.10 70.92 -10.62
N LEU A 5 -65.43 70.25 -9.69
CA LEU A 5 -64.05 70.54 -9.29
C LEU A 5 -63.08 69.83 -10.24
N LEU A 6 -62.31 70.59 -11.00
CA LEU A 6 -61.21 70.11 -11.85
C LEU A 6 -59.98 69.80 -11.00
N ALA A 7 -59.58 68.53 -10.94
CA ALA A 7 -58.31 68.11 -10.35
C ALA A 7 -57.19 68.17 -11.40
N PHE A 8 -56.21 69.05 -11.21
CA PHE A 8 -54.98 69.11 -12.02
C PHE A 8 -54.02 68.01 -11.54
N ALA A 9 -53.80 66.99 -12.36
CA ALA A 9 -52.82 65.94 -12.09
C ALA A 9 -51.41 66.41 -12.52
N LEU A 10 -50.50 66.51 -11.55
CA LEU A 10 -49.09 66.82 -11.78
C LEU A 10 -48.38 65.56 -12.34
N ILE A 11 -47.97 65.58 -13.61
CA ILE A 11 -47.18 64.50 -14.22
C ILE A 11 -45.71 64.72 -13.85
N LEU A 12 -45.20 63.97 -12.88
CA LEU A 12 -43.76 63.91 -12.61
C LEU A 12 -43.05 63.07 -13.69
N PRO A 13 -41.90 63.51 -14.24
CA PRO A 13 -41.14 62.71 -15.19
C PRO A 13 -40.52 61.50 -14.46
N VAL A 14 -40.87 60.29 -14.91
CA VAL A 14 -40.23 59.05 -14.45
C VAL A 14 -38.80 59.01 -15.00
N PRO A 15 -37.74 58.97 -14.17
CA PRO A 15 -36.39 58.79 -14.68
C PRO A 15 -36.25 57.36 -15.23
N SER A 16 -36.28 57.23 -16.56
CA SER A 16 -35.98 55.96 -17.24
C SER A 16 -34.47 55.70 -17.23
N SER A 17 -34.00 54.94 -16.24
CA SER A 17 -32.73 54.23 -16.31
C SER A 17 -32.80 52.91 -15.53
N ALA A 18 -33.70 52.01 -15.96
CA ALA A 18 -33.58 50.61 -15.61
C ALA A 18 -32.54 49.98 -16.55
N ARG A 19 -31.31 49.78 -16.05
CA ARG A 19 -30.31 48.93 -16.72
C ARG A 19 -30.90 47.52 -16.84
N PRO A 20 -30.86 46.84 -18.00
CA PRO A 20 -31.33 45.46 -18.09
C PRO A 20 -30.59 44.59 -17.04
N PRO A 21 -31.26 43.64 -16.36
CA PRO A 21 -30.56 42.70 -15.51
C PRO A 21 -29.49 41.99 -16.35
N GLY A 22 -28.23 42.14 -15.97
CA GLY A 22 -27.11 41.50 -16.66
C GLY A 22 -27.35 39.99 -16.71
N HIS A 23 -27.33 39.41 -17.90
CA HIS A 23 -27.58 37.99 -18.06
C HIS A 23 -26.40 37.21 -17.45
N VAL A 24 -26.67 36.47 -16.37
CA VAL A 24 -25.66 35.59 -15.77
C VAL A 24 -25.34 34.48 -16.77
N ARG A 25 -24.07 34.41 -17.19
CA ARG A 25 -23.59 33.35 -18.07
C ARG A 25 -22.95 32.25 -17.25
N TYR A 26 -23.18 31.02 -17.67
CA TYR A 26 -22.59 29.83 -17.08
C TYR A 26 -21.66 29.15 -18.08
N THR A 27 -20.64 28.49 -17.54
CA THR A 27 -19.77 27.59 -18.28
C THR A 27 -19.61 26.28 -17.52
N THR A 28 -19.18 25.23 -18.20
CA THR A 28 -19.06 23.89 -17.63
C THR A 28 -17.69 23.70 -16.97
N LEU A 29 -17.70 23.23 -15.73
CA LEU A 29 -16.53 22.66 -15.05
C LEU A 29 -16.68 21.15 -15.03
N THR A 30 -15.75 20.44 -15.66
CA THR A 30 -15.69 18.97 -15.66
C THR A 30 -14.54 18.50 -14.79
N VAL A 31 -14.84 17.65 -13.81
CA VAL A 31 -13.86 16.90 -13.03
C VAL A 31 -13.71 15.52 -13.64
N THR A 32 -12.48 15.12 -13.94
CA THR A 32 -12.19 13.75 -14.35
C THR A 32 -12.22 12.87 -13.11
N ALA A 33 -12.86 11.71 -13.20
CA ALA A 33 -12.89 10.75 -12.11
C ALA A 33 -11.45 10.49 -11.61
N PRO A 34 -11.18 10.69 -10.31
CA PRO A 34 -9.84 10.60 -9.79
C PRO A 34 -9.27 9.18 -9.85
N SER A 35 -7.99 9.06 -10.22
CA SER A 35 -7.29 7.77 -10.24
C SER A 35 -6.82 7.38 -8.84
N GLY A 36 -6.71 6.07 -8.56
CA GLY A 36 -6.14 5.55 -7.32
C GLY A 36 -7.04 5.57 -6.09
N GLY A 37 -8.31 5.93 -6.24
CA GLY A 37 -9.28 5.99 -5.15
C GLY A 37 -9.27 7.36 -4.48
N GLY A 38 -10.43 8.01 -4.42
CA GLY A 38 -10.62 9.34 -3.87
C GLY A 38 -11.86 10.00 -4.45
N ARG A 39 -12.24 11.11 -3.84
CA ARG A 39 -13.44 11.87 -4.10
C ARG A 39 -13.09 13.35 -4.17
N ILE A 40 -13.70 14.07 -5.08
CA ILE A 40 -13.53 15.52 -5.25
C ILE A 40 -14.91 16.15 -5.03
N VAL A 41 -14.98 17.16 -4.16
CA VAL A 41 -16.23 17.86 -3.83
C VAL A 41 -16.06 19.37 -3.91
N GLY A 42 -17.04 20.07 -4.50
CA GLY A 42 -17.11 21.53 -4.56
C GLY A 42 -17.95 22.03 -5.74
N GLU A 43 -18.57 23.20 -5.64
CA GLU A 43 -19.41 23.78 -6.72
C GLU A 43 -20.49 22.83 -7.28
N ASN A 44 -21.18 22.07 -6.42
CA ASN A 44 -22.11 21.00 -6.82
C ASN A 44 -21.49 19.83 -7.60
N ILE A 45 -20.16 19.67 -7.52
CA ILE A 45 -19.44 18.48 -7.97
C ILE A 45 -19.28 17.54 -6.79
N ASP A 46 -19.53 16.26 -7.05
CA ASP A 46 -19.27 15.13 -6.17
C ASP A 46 -18.82 13.94 -7.04
N CYS A 47 -17.51 13.82 -7.25
CA CYS A 47 -16.93 12.94 -8.26
C CYS A 47 -15.87 12.02 -7.67
N GLY A 48 -15.99 10.71 -7.92
CA GLY A 48 -15.10 9.68 -7.38
C GLY A 48 -15.77 8.76 -6.37
N GLU A 49 -15.13 7.65 -5.99
CA GLU A 49 -15.69 6.62 -5.08
C GLU A 49 -17.11 6.16 -5.45
N GLY A 50 -17.35 5.90 -6.74
CA GLY A 50 -18.66 5.49 -7.24
C GLY A 50 -19.68 6.63 -7.41
N ARG A 51 -19.32 7.87 -7.06
CA ARG A 51 -20.10 9.07 -7.37
C ARG A 51 -19.81 9.53 -8.80
N THR A 52 -20.87 9.92 -9.51
CA THR A 52 -20.85 10.24 -10.93
C THR A 52 -21.17 11.70 -11.23
N GLN A 53 -21.37 12.54 -10.21
CA GLN A 53 -21.64 13.97 -10.38
C GLN A 53 -20.31 14.72 -10.60
N CYS A 54 -19.77 14.54 -11.81
CA CYS A 54 -18.46 15.02 -12.19
C CYS A 54 -18.48 16.34 -12.98
N GLU A 55 -19.66 16.93 -13.17
CA GLU A 55 -19.82 18.17 -13.93
C GLU A 55 -20.73 19.15 -13.20
N ALA A 56 -20.42 20.43 -13.29
CA ALA A 56 -21.25 21.51 -12.77
C ALA A 56 -21.22 22.74 -13.69
N GLN A 57 -22.28 23.54 -13.61
CA GLN A 57 -22.36 24.84 -14.26
C GLN A 57 -21.92 25.92 -13.25
N VAL A 58 -20.92 26.71 -13.64
CA VAL A 58 -20.35 27.77 -12.79
C VAL A 58 -20.41 29.08 -13.55
N ASN A 59 -20.63 30.19 -12.82
CA ASN A 59 -20.69 31.53 -13.41
C ASN A 59 -19.39 31.84 -14.17
N VAL A 60 -19.53 32.40 -15.37
CA VAL A 60 -18.40 32.96 -16.11
C VAL A 60 -17.80 34.11 -15.28
N TYR A 61 -16.46 34.14 -15.19
CA TYR A 61 -15.67 35.03 -14.32
C TYR A 61 -15.85 34.79 -12.81
N GLY A 62 -16.55 33.72 -12.41
CA GLY A 62 -16.57 33.23 -11.05
C GLY A 62 -15.35 32.37 -10.69
N SER A 63 -15.21 32.02 -9.42
CA SER A 63 -14.21 31.07 -8.92
C SER A 63 -14.90 29.80 -8.42
N ALA A 64 -14.36 28.65 -8.81
CA ALA A 64 -14.77 27.35 -8.30
C ALA A 64 -13.73 26.82 -7.31
N LEU A 65 -14.16 26.42 -6.11
CA LEU A 65 -13.27 25.83 -5.10
C LEU A 65 -13.55 24.33 -4.93
N LEU A 66 -12.58 23.52 -5.33
CA LEU A 66 -12.62 22.06 -5.20
C LEU A 66 -11.78 21.59 -4.02
N HIS A 67 -12.34 20.65 -3.28
CA HIS A 67 -11.70 19.95 -2.17
C HIS A 67 -11.47 18.50 -2.58
N ARG A 68 -10.32 17.95 -2.19
CA ARG A 68 -10.03 16.53 -2.32
C ARG A 68 -10.36 15.80 -1.03
N PHE A 69 -10.82 14.58 -1.19
CA PHE A 69 -11.03 13.60 -0.13
C PHE A 69 -10.40 12.31 -0.62
N PRO A 70 -9.15 12.02 -0.22
CA PRO A 70 -8.57 10.72 -0.52
C PRO A 70 -9.46 9.61 0.04
N ALA A 71 -9.63 8.53 -0.71
CA ALA A 71 -10.29 7.33 -0.22
C ALA A 71 -9.47 6.74 0.94
N ASP A 72 -10.08 5.90 1.75
CA ASP A 72 -9.36 5.19 2.82
C ASP A 72 -8.12 4.48 2.23
N GLY A 73 -6.96 4.80 2.79
CA GLY A 73 -5.67 4.25 2.35
C GLY A 73 -5.08 4.89 1.09
N SER A 74 -5.66 5.93 0.49
CA SER A 74 -5.16 6.57 -0.75
C SER A 74 -4.51 7.95 -0.52
N ALA A 75 -3.37 8.23 -1.16
CA ALA A 75 -2.62 9.47 -0.98
C ALA A 75 -2.80 10.40 -2.17
N PHE A 76 -3.08 11.68 -1.93
CA PHE A 76 -3.17 12.65 -3.00
C PHE A 76 -1.79 13.02 -3.55
N LEU A 77 -1.59 12.79 -4.84
CA LEU A 77 -0.36 13.14 -5.54
C LEU A 77 -0.39 14.57 -6.08
N GLY A 78 -1.55 15.05 -6.51
CA GLY A 78 -1.65 16.34 -7.16
C GLY A 78 -2.93 16.54 -7.97
N TRP A 79 -3.25 17.81 -8.19
CA TRP A 79 -4.20 18.29 -9.16
C TRP A 79 -3.50 18.40 -10.51
N SER A 80 -4.28 18.25 -11.58
CA SER A 80 -3.86 18.43 -12.97
C SER A 80 -4.97 19.10 -13.76
N GLY A 81 -4.65 19.60 -14.96
CA GLY A 81 -5.55 20.42 -15.77
C GLY A 81 -5.52 21.88 -15.32
N ASP A 82 -6.69 22.51 -15.27
CA ASP A 82 -6.84 23.96 -15.08
C ASP A 82 -6.48 24.49 -13.67
N CYS A 83 -6.17 23.61 -12.71
CA CYS A 83 -5.67 23.99 -11.37
C CYS A 83 -4.52 23.09 -10.89
N ALA A 84 -3.59 22.77 -11.80
CA ALA A 84 -2.47 21.89 -11.49
C ALA A 84 -1.66 22.35 -10.26
N GLY A 85 -1.26 21.41 -9.39
CA GLY A 85 -0.52 21.69 -8.17
C GLY A 85 -0.80 20.68 -7.05
N THR A 86 -0.16 20.85 -5.90
CA THR A 86 -0.27 19.90 -4.76
C THR A 86 -1.07 20.45 -3.58
N GLY A 87 -1.54 21.70 -3.66
CA GLY A 87 -2.26 22.38 -2.59
C GLY A 87 -3.55 21.67 -2.19
N ASN A 88 -3.93 21.75 -0.89
CA ASN A 88 -5.09 21.05 -0.29
C ASN A 88 -6.43 21.30 -1.00
N THR A 89 -6.56 22.45 -1.64
CA THR A 89 -7.70 22.82 -2.47
C THR A 89 -7.22 23.17 -3.88
N CYS A 90 -8.14 23.08 -4.83
CA CYS A 90 -7.95 23.53 -6.19
C CYS A 90 -8.93 24.67 -6.46
N SER A 91 -8.40 25.87 -6.69
CA SER A 91 -9.20 27.04 -7.08
C SER A 91 -9.10 27.23 -8.59
N VAL A 92 -10.24 27.21 -9.28
CA VAL A 92 -10.33 27.40 -10.73
C VAL A 92 -11.01 28.72 -11.03
N LEU A 93 -10.34 29.59 -11.78
CA LEU A 93 -10.98 30.79 -12.32
C LEU A 93 -11.73 30.45 -13.62
N MET A 94 -13.05 30.59 -13.57
CA MET A 94 -13.92 30.32 -14.71
C MET A 94 -13.86 31.47 -15.70
N GLN A 95 -13.62 31.14 -16.96
CA GLN A 95 -13.66 32.07 -18.09
C GLN A 95 -14.82 31.68 -19.01
N ASP A 96 -15.03 32.40 -20.11
CA ASP A 96 -16.08 32.07 -21.08
C ASP A 96 -15.69 30.87 -21.97
N ARG A 97 -15.29 29.76 -21.32
CA ARG A 97 -14.91 28.48 -21.91
C ARG A 97 -14.99 27.38 -20.86
N PRO A 98 -15.19 26.12 -21.25
CA PRO A 98 -15.20 24.99 -20.31
C PRO A 98 -13.82 24.79 -19.67
N ARG A 99 -13.83 24.26 -18.45
CA ARG A 99 -12.63 23.93 -17.67
C ARG A 99 -12.62 22.46 -17.30
N LYS A 100 -11.43 21.87 -17.22
CA LYS A 100 -11.23 20.47 -16.83
C LYS A 100 -10.16 20.33 -15.76
N VAL A 101 -10.52 19.62 -14.70
CA VAL A 101 -9.64 19.32 -13.56
C VAL A 101 -9.57 17.81 -13.34
N SER A 102 -8.45 17.32 -12.85
CA SER A 102 -8.33 15.95 -12.34
C SER A 102 -7.47 15.91 -11.09
N ALA A 103 -7.77 14.99 -10.18
CA ALA A 103 -6.89 14.64 -9.06
C ALA A 103 -6.29 13.26 -9.29
N ALA A 104 -5.01 13.12 -8.98
CA ALA A 104 -4.37 11.82 -8.91
C ALA A 104 -4.20 11.42 -7.45
N PHE A 105 -4.64 10.22 -7.12
CA PHE A 105 -4.30 9.55 -5.87
C PHE A 105 -3.52 8.26 -6.16
N GLN A 106 -2.77 7.77 -5.17
CA GLN A 106 -2.03 6.52 -5.30
C GLN A 106 -2.07 5.69 -4.02
N THR A 107 -2.31 4.39 -4.23
CA THR A 107 -2.21 3.32 -3.24
C THR A 107 -1.13 2.34 -3.67
N VAL A 108 -0.60 1.60 -2.72
CA VAL A 108 0.25 0.43 -2.95
C VAL A 108 -0.32 -0.75 -2.18
N THR A 109 -0.14 -1.95 -2.73
CA THR A 109 -0.60 -3.19 -2.11
C THR A 109 0.51 -3.75 -1.23
N VAL A 110 0.19 -4.00 0.03
CA VAL A 110 1.09 -4.67 0.96
C VAL A 110 0.59 -6.08 1.17
N SER A 111 1.24 -7.04 0.53
CA SER A 111 0.91 -8.46 0.65
C SER A 111 1.58 -9.04 1.89
N VAL A 112 0.82 -9.36 2.93
CA VAL A 112 1.37 -9.98 4.15
C VAL A 112 0.91 -11.42 4.28
N ARG A 113 1.86 -12.32 4.52
CA ARG A 113 1.60 -13.75 4.73
C ARG A 113 2.13 -14.19 6.10
N PRO A 114 1.25 -14.37 7.11
CA PRO A 114 1.66 -14.99 8.37
C PRO A 114 1.72 -16.51 8.24
N SER A 115 2.72 -17.13 8.88
CA SER A 115 2.78 -18.58 9.08
C SER A 115 1.76 -19.05 10.12
N GLU A 116 1.50 -20.36 10.15
CA GLU A 116 0.57 -20.94 11.12
C GLU A 116 0.94 -20.57 12.56
N GLY A 117 -0.06 -20.16 13.35
CA GLY A 117 0.11 -19.73 14.74
C GLY A 117 0.50 -18.26 14.93
N PHE A 118 0.67 -17.49 13.85
CA PHE A 118 0.97 -16.06 13.91
C PHE A 118 -0.13 -15.22 13.25
N TYR A 119 -0.30 -14.01 13.76
CA TYR A 119 -1.08 -12.95 13.13
C TYR A 119 -0.26 -11.69 13.02
N VAL A 120 -0.57 -10.87 12.00
CA VAL A 120 0.09 -9.60 11.76
C VAL A 120 -0.92 -8.48 11.74
N MET A 121 -0.72 -7.51 12.62
CA MET A 121 -1.47 -6.25 12.62
C MET A 121 -0.55 -5.12 12.18
N GLY A 122 -1.09 -4.08 11.58
CA GLY A 122 -0.31 -2.91 11.22
C GLY A 122 -1.11 -1.62 11.21
N TRP A 123 -0.42 -0.53 11.53
CA TRP A 123 -0.97 0.80 11.68
C TRP A 123 -0.09 1.80 10.93
N ASN A 124 -0.66 2.96 10.59
CA ASN A 124 0.19 4.10 10.23
C ASN A 124 1.01 4.51 11.44
N ARG A 125 2.19 5.09 11.20
CA ARG A 125 3.10 5.50 12.28
C ARG A 125 2.43 6.39 13.33
N ALA A 126 1.64 7.38 12.89
CA ALA A 126 0.93 8.29 13.78
C ALA A 126 -0.08 7.56 14.69
N ASP A 127 -0.85 6.61 14.15
CA ASP A 127 -1.82 5.83 14.91
C ASP A 127 -1.13 4.89 15.90
N PHE A 128 0.01 4.31 15.50
CA PHE A 128 0.84 3.48 16.37
C PHE A 128 1.38 4.27 17.57
N ASP A 129 1.98 5.44 17.30
CA ASP A 129 2.56 6.31 18.33
C ASP A 129 1.46 6.85 19.28
N ALA A 130 0.27 7.14 18.75
CA ALA A 130 -0.90 7.55 19.52
C ALA A 130 -1.58 6.38 20.27
N ARG A 131 -1.11 5.13 20.10
CA ARG A 131 -1.73 3.91 20.64
C ARG A 131 -3.20 3.74 20.24
N ASN A 132 -3.57 4.24 19.06
CA ASN A 132 -4.90 4.10 18.49
C ASN A 132 -5.07 2.73 17.82
N PHE A 133 -5.05 1.66 18.61
CA PHE A 133 -5.01 0.29 18.08
C PHE A 133 -6.27 -0.11 17.31
N ALA A 134 -7.37 0.62 17.49
CA ALA A 134 -8.60 0.42 16.71
C ALA A 134 -8.43 0.80 15.22
N ALA A 135 -7.53 1.74 14.90
CA ALA A 135 -7.27 2.23 13.54
C ALA A 135 -6.23 1.39 12.77
N LYS A 136 -6.38 0.06 12.82
CA LYS A 136 -5.50 -0.85 12.06
C LYS A 136 -5.79 -0.78 10.56
N VAL A 137 -4.72 -0.72 9.76
CA VAL A 137 -4.75 -0.69 8.29
C VAL A 137 -4.39 -2.06 7.71
N VAL A 138 -3.56 -2.81 8.43
CA VAL A 138 -3.21 -4.19 8.11
C VAL A 138 -3.81 -5.08 9.19
N ASP A 139 -4.66 -6.03 8.80
CA ASP A 139 -5.21 -7.07 9.67
C ASP A 139 -5.12 -8.41 8.95
N CYS A 140 -4.20 -9.24 9.42
CA CYS A 140 -3.90 -10.53 8.86
C CYS A 140 -4.11 -11.58 9.95
N GLY A 141 -5.38 -11.77 10.33
CA GLY A 141 -5.82 -12.90 11.14
C GLY A 141 -6.37 -12.58 12.52
N TYR A 142 -6.81 -11.34 12.82
CA TYR A 142 -7.53 -11.06 14.07
C TYR A 142 -9.04 -11.08 13.85
N ASP A 143 -9.64 -12.26 14.04
CA ASP A 143 -11.09 -12.45 14.01
C ASP A 143 -11.79 -12.07 15.34
N GLY A 144 -11.05 -11.53 16.31
CA GLY A 144 -11.56 -11.19 17.64
C GLY A 144 -11.83 -12.39 18.55
N PHE A 145 -11.68 -13.63 18.07
CA PHE A 145 -11.98 -14.85 18.81
C PHE A 145 -10.77 -15.79 18.97
N GLN A 146 -9.58 -15.40 18.52
CA GLN A 146 -8.39 -16.27 18.47
C GLN A 146 -8.64 -17.56 17.64
N THR A 147 -9.65 -17.55 16.77
CA THR A 147 -10.14 -18.73 16.04
C THR A 147 -9.87 -18.61 14.54
N LYS A 148 -8.58 -18.65 14.20
CA LYS A 148 -8.11 -19.29 12.97
C LYS A 148 -8.58 -18.66 11.64
N VAL A 149 -7.72 -17.85 11.04
CA VAL A 149 -7.47 -17.94 9.60
C VAL A 149 -5.97 -18.17 9.38
N VAL A 150 -5.60 -19.44 9.27
CA VAL A 150 -4.21 -19.88 9.03
C VAL A 150 -3.83 -19.55 7.60
N GLY A 151 -2.74 -18.82 7.40
CA GLY A 151 -2.11 -18.65 6.09
C GLY A 151 -2.89 -17.86 5.04
N ALA A 152 -3.97 -17.16 5.41
CA ALA A 152 -4.62 -16.25 4.47
C ALA A 152 -3.68 -15.08 4.16
N LEU A 153 -3.35 -14.97 2.88
CA LEU A 153 -2.74 -13.77 2.33
C LEU A 153 -3.69 -12.61 2.56
N CYS A 154 -3.27 -11.63 3.36
CA CYS A 154 -3.91 -10.33 3.41
C CYS A 154 -3.17 -9.42 2.43
N ALA A 155 -3.92 -8.64 1.65
CA ALA A 155 -3.36 -7.71 0.68
C ALA A 155 -4.03 -6.34 0.80
N PRO A 156 -3.97 -5.67 1.97
CA PRO A 156 -4.50 -4.33 2.12
C PRO A 156 -3.83 -3.34 1.17
N LYS A 157 -4.63 -2.39 0.71
CA LYS A 157 -4.14 -1.20 0.00
C LYS A 157 -3.83 -0.13 1.02
N VAL A 158 -2.62 0.42 0.94
CA VAL A 158 -2.13 1.45 1.86
C VAL A 158 -1.62 2.66 1.11
N LEU A 159 -1.46 3.74 1.84
CA LEU A 159 -0.94 5.00 1.35
C LEU A 159 0.49 4.82 0.84
N LYS A 160 0.73 5.17 -0.42
CA LYS A 160 2.10 5.17 -0.96
C LYS A 160 2.95 6.14 -0.16
N GLY A 161 4.10 5.67 0.31
CA GLY A 161 5.05 6.47 1.07
C GLY A 161 4.66 6.72 2.52
N THR A 162 3.56 6.12 3.02
CA THR A 162 3.24 6.16 4.44
C THR A 162 4.00 5.09 5.19
N THR A 163 4.63 5.49 6.29
CA THR A 163 5.28 4.58 7.19
C THR A 163 4.25 3.77 7.97
N LEU A 164 4.28 2.46 7.77
CA LEU A 164 3.52 1.48 8.53
C LEU A 164 4.41 0.91 9.63
N VAL A 165 3.81 0.69 10.79
CA VAL A 165 4.39 -0.15 11.85
C VAL A 165 3.54 -1.40 11.94
N MET A 166 4.10 -2.52 11.52
CA MET A 166 3.49 -3.85 11.61
C MET A 166 4.03 -4.57 12.83
N GLN A 167 3.15 -5.23 13.58
CA GLN A 167 3.52 -6.09 14.70
C GLN A 167 3.09 -7.52 14.41
N LYS A 168 3.98 -8.45 14.75
CA LYS A 168 3.65 -9.87 14.75
C LYS A 168 3.30 -10.30 16.17
N THR A 169 2.29 -11.15 16.27
CA THR A 169 1.84 -11.68 17.55
C THR A 169 1.59 -13.17 17.42
N ALA A 170 1.99 -13.96 18.42
CA ALA A 170 1.79 -15.40 18.44
C ALA A 170 0.46 -15.73 19.13
N GLY A 171 -0.29 -16.68 18.58
CA GLY A 171 -1.61 -17.09 19.06
C GLY A 171 -1.60 -17.62 20.49
N GLN A 172 -0.72 -18.56 20.86
CA GLN A 172 -0.90 -19.31 22.12
C GLN A 172 0.37 -19.83 22.83
N VAL A 173 1.60 -19.51 22.40
CA VAL A 173 2.82 -19.97 23.10
C VAL A 173 3.99 -18.99 22.95
N SER A 174 4.56 -18.54 24.07
CA SER A 174 5.65 -17.56 24.16
C SER A 174 6.97 -18.07 23.54
N GLU A 175 7.20 -19.38 23.54
CA GLU A 175 8.40 -20.02 22.97
C GLU A 175 8.49 -19.85 21.44
N ASN A 176 7.37 -19.58 20.75
CA ASN A 176 7.34 -19.40 19.31
C ASN A 176 7.79 -18.00 18.85
N TYR A 177 7.82 -17.00 19.73
CA TYR A 177 8.28 -15.65 19.36
C TYR A 177 9.76 -15.61 19.03
N ALA A 178 10.59 -16.27 19.83
CA ALA A 178 12.04 -16.32 19.60
C ALA A 178 12.39 -17.02 18.28
N ARG A 179 11.51 -17.89 17.80
CA ARG A 179 11.63 -18.61 16.53
C ARG A 179 10.87 -17.98 15.37
N SER A 180 10.29 -16.79 15.54
CA SER A 180 9.55 -16.11 14.47
C SER A 180 10.43 -15.08 13.76
N TRP A 181 10.41 -15.05 12.44
CA TRP A 181 11.18 -14.08 11.65
C TRP A 181 10.30 -13.33 10.65
N TRP A 182 10.64 -12.05 10.47
CA TRP A 182 10.19 -11.28 9.32
C TRP A 182 11.03 -11.62 8.09
N THR A 183 10.36 -11.67 6.93
CA THR A 183 10.97 -11.89 5.62
C THR A 183 10.33 -10.97 4.57
N GLY A 184 10.88 -10.96 3.35
CA GLY A 184 10.46 -10.04 2.29
C GLY A 184 10.86 -8.60 2.62
N ALA A 185 9.95 -7.65 2.41
CA ALA A 185 10.18 -6.24 2.68
C ALA A 185 10.50 -5.92 4.16
N CYS A 186 10.22 -6.86 5.08
CA CYS A 186 10.51 -6.75 6.50
C CYS A 186 11.75 -7.54 6.95
N ALA A 187 12.56 -8.09 6.03
CA ALA A 187 13.67 -8.97 6.39
C ALA A 187 14.68 -8.34 7.35
N GLU A 188 14.91 -7.02 7.26
CA GLU A 188 15.82 -6.28 8.15
C GLU A 188 15.36 -6.29 9.61
N SER A 189 14.06 -6.42 9.85
CA SER A 189 13.51 -6.52 11.21
C SER A 189 13.84 -7.86 11.88
N GLY A 190 14.28 -8.88 11.12
CA GLY A 190 14.74 -10.16 11.64
C GLY A 190 13.74 -10.81 12.59
N ASN A 191 14.18 -11.14 13.81
CA ASN A 191 13.32 -11.72 14.83
C ASN A 191 12.55 -10.68 15.67
N GLY A 192 12.71 -9.38 15.41
CA GLY A 192 12.03 -8.30 16.13
C GLY A 192 10.51 -8.43 16.10
N THR A 193 9.84 -7.93 17.15
CA THR A 193 8.37 -8.00 17.30
C THR A 193 7.62 -7.06 16.35
N ALA A 194 8.31 -6.08 15.78
CA ALA A 194 7.76 -5.12 14.84
C ALA A 194 8.60 -5.02 13.57
N CYS A 195 7.94 -4.68 12.47
CA CYS A 195 8.53 -4.26 11.21
C CYS A 195 8.03 -2.87 10.85
N GLU A 196 8.94 -1.97 10.50
CA GLU A 196 8.61 -0.64 10.00
C GLU A 196 8.87 -0.59 8.49
N LEU A 197 7.89 -0.12 7.72
CA LEU A 197 7.94 -0.16 6.26
C LEU A 197 7.28 1.08 5.66
N THR A 198 7.92 1.68 4.67
CA THR A 198 7.38 2.82 3.91
C THR A 198 7.26 2.43 2.43
N PRO A 199 6.17 1.74 2.03
CA PRO A 199 6.08 1.15 0.70
C PRO A 199 5.88 2.24 -0.36
N THR A 200 6.75 2.27 -1.38
CA THR A 200 6.66 3.17 -2.54
C THR A 200 6.15 2.48 -3.81
N ALA A 201 6.08 1.15 -3.78
CA ALA A 201 5.50 0.26 -4.76
C ALA A 201 4.83 -0.93 -4.04
N ASP A 202 4.20 -1.84 -4.79
CA ASP A 202 3.66 -3.07 -4.23
C ASP A 202 4.79 -3.90 -3.61
N VAL A 203 4.55 -4.41 -2.41
CA VAL A 203 5.56 -5.14 -1.64
C VAL A 203 4.94 -6.34 -0.94
N SER A 204 5.77 -7.35 -0.68
CA SER A 204 5.38 -8.52 0.10
C SER A 204 6.23 -8.64 1.36
N ALA A 205 5.60 -8.92 2.49
CA ALA A 205 6.25 -9.28 3.73
C ALA A 205 5.65 -10.59 4.26
N ALA A 206 6.42 -11.36 5.01
CA ALA A 206 5.91 -12.56 5.66
C ALA A 206 6.50 -12.72 7.05
N VAL A 207 5.71 -13.30 7.94
CA VAL A 207 6.18 -13.81 9.23
C VAL A 207 6.24 -15.32 9.10
N ILE A 208 7.41 -15.88 9.37
CA ILE A 208 7.64 -17.32 9.31
C ILE A 208 7.95 -17.87 10.69
N TYR A 209 7.54 -19.12 10.93
CA TYR A 209 8.11 -19.91 12.01
C TYR A 209 9.44 -20.47 11.51
N ALA A 210 10.52 -19.76 11.84
CA ALA A 210 11.80 -19.95 11.20
C ALA A 210 12.51 -21.22 11.68
N GLY A 211 12.89 -22.05 10.73
CA GLY A 211 14.05 -22.94 10.85
C GLY A 211 15.25 -22.27 10.20
N GLN A 212 16.44 -22.53 10.74
CA GLN A 212 17.69 -21.96 10.27
C GLN A 212 18.61 -23.05 9.72
N ILE A 213 19.01 -22.93 8.45
CA ILE A 213 20.10 -23.73 7.90
C ILE A 213 21.34 -22.85 7.76
N LYS A 214 22.37 -23.14 8.57
CA LYS A 214 23.66 -22.48 8.43
C LYS A 214 24.43 -23.14 7.30
N ILE A 215 24.77 -22.36 6.27
CA ILE A 215 25.56 -22.84 5.15
C ILE A 215 26.96 -22.29 5.32
N ALA A 216 27.91 -23.18 5.58
CA ALA A 216 29.33 -22.81 5.60
C ALA A 216 29.81 -22.58 4.16
N PRO A 217 30.63 -21.56 3.90
CA PRO A 217 31.09 -21.22 2.57
C PRO A 217 31.91 -22.38 2.03
N PRO A 218 31.65 -22.82 0.81
CA PRO A 218 32.64 -23.60 0.13
C PRO A 218 33.73 -22.69 -0.43
N GLN A 219 34.98 -23.06 -0.25
CA GLN A 219 36.02 -22.62 -1.18
C GLN A 219 35.72 -23.31 -2.52
N ASN A 220 35.74 -22.55 -3.62
CA ASN A 220 35.63 -23.07 -5.00
C ASN A 220 34.21 -23.51 -5.44
N GLY A 221 33.16 -22.85 -4.95
CA GLY A 221 31.80 -23.04 -5.44
C GLY A 221 30.76 -22.17 -4.73
N LYS A 222 29.48 -22.36 -5.10
CA LYS A 222 28.31 -21.68 -4.49
C LYS A 222 27.21 -22.69 -4.15
N ILE A 223 26.37 -22.36 -3.17
CA ILE A 223 25.18 -23.16 -2.81
C ILE A 223 23.95 -22.26 -2.90
N SER A 224 22.86 -22.78 -3.47
CA SER A 224 21.58 -22.08 -3.62
C SER A 224 20.40 -22.93 -3.15
N ALA A 225 19.37 -22.28 -2.60
CA ALA A 225 18.10 -22.88 -2.20
C ALA A 225 16.94 -21.87 -2.33
N LEU A 226 15.74 -22.35 -2.70
CA LEU A 226 14.52 -21.55 -2.91
C LEU A 226 14.72 -20.24 -3.71
N GLY A 227 15.63 -20.25 -4.71
CA GLY A 227 15.92 -19.08 -5.54
C GLY A 227 16.94 -18.09 -4.95
N HIS A 228 17.52 -18.38 -3.79
CA HIS A 228 18.58 -17.57 -3.17
C HIS A 228 19.93 -18.29 -3.25
N THR A 229 20.99 -17.55 -3.61
CA THR A 229 22.38 -18.04 -3.65
C THR A 229 23.19 -17.41 -2.53
N CYS A 230 23.96 -18.22 -1.80
CA CYS A 230 24.81 -17.72 -0.73
C CYS A 230 26.19 -17.29 -1.27
N PRO A 231 26.59 -16.02 -1.06
CA PRO A 231 27.89 -15.51 -1.52
C PRO A 231 29.06 -15.89 -0.59
N GLY A 232 28.79 -16.48 0.57
CA GLY A 232 29.73 -16.88 1.61
C GLY A 232 28.99 -17.56 2.76
N ASP A 233 29.49 -17.48 4.00
CA ASP A 233 28.75 -17.88 5.21
C ASP A 233 27.37 -17.20 5.20
N CYS A 234 26.32 -17.99 5.16
CA CYS A 234 24.96 -17.48 5.18
C CYS A 234 24.10 -18.32 6.12
N THR A 235 23.09 -17.69 6.70
CA THR A 235 22.00 -18.41 7.37
C THR A 235 20.77 -18.33 6.49
N PHE A 236 20.29 -19.49 6.09
CA PHE A 236 19.07 -19.63 5.32
C PHE A 236 17.89 -19.80 6.27
N LEU A 237 16.85 -18.99 6.09
CA LEU A 237 15.62 -19.08 6.88
C LEU A 237 14.51 -19.71 6.04
N PHE A 238 13.73 -20.61 6.63
CA PHE A 238 12.56 -21.21 5.99
C PHE A 238 11.41 -21.33 6.98
N ASP A 239 10.18 -21.36 6.47
CA ASP A 239 9.00 -21.61 7.29
C ASP A 239 8.84 -23.11 7.55
N ARG A 240 9.07 -23.54 8.80
CA ARG A 240 8.98 -24.96 9.20
C ARG A 240 7.60 -25.54 8.94
N ASN A 241 6.55 -24.71 8.97
CA ASN A 241 5.18 -25.17 8.77
C ASN A 241 4.85 -25.42 7.29
N VAL A 242 5.64 -24.87 6.36
CA VAL A 242 5.42 -25.01 4.91
C VAL A 242 6.28 -26.12 4.31
N VAL A 243 7.46 -26.35 4.88
CA VAL A 243 8.42 -27.34 4.35
C VAL A 243 8.09 -28.74 4.86
N THR A 244 7.03 -29.33 4.33
CA THR A 244 6.62 -30.72 4.64
C THR A 244 7.34 -31.77 3.80
N SER A 245 7.97 -31.37 2.70
CA SER A 245 8.59 -32.26 1.70
C SER A 245 10.13 -32.28 1.75
N GLY A 246 10.73 -31.60 2.74
CA GLY A 246 12.17 -31.37 2.82
C GLY A 246 12.67 -30.19 1.98
N LEU A 247 13.90 -29.76 2.24
CA LEU A 247 14.61 -28.69 1.53
C LEU A 247 15.50 -29.26 0.45
N THR A 248 15.67 -28.52 -0.66
CA THR A 248 16.59 -28.87 -1.74
C THR A 248 17.64 -27.79 -1.91
N PHE A 249 18.91 -28.20 -1.85
CA PHE A 249 20.08 -27.35 -2.04
C PHE A 249 20.80 -27.75 -3.31
N THR A 250 21.18 -26.76 -4.13
CA THR A 250 21.93 -26.98 -5.37
C THR A 250 23.30 -26.34 -5.26
N ALA A 251 24.35 -27.14 -5.48
CA ALA A 251 25.72 -26.66 -5.59
C ALA A 251 26.06 -26.26 -7.02
N ALA A 252 26.83 -25.19 -7.17
CA ALA A 252 27.47 -24.75 -8.40
C ALA A 252 28.99 -24.74 -8.17
N PRO A 253 29.70 -25.85 -8.52
CA PRO A 253 31.16 -25.90 -8.46
C PRO A 253 31.81 -24.90 -9.41
N ASP A 254 32.91 -24.29 -8.99
CA ASP A 254 33.78 -23.52 -9.89
C ASP A 254 34.47 -24.46 -10.91
N PRO A 255 34.93 -23.95 -12.06
CA PRO A 255 35.60 -24.76 -13.07
C PRO A 255 36.78 -25.57 -12.49
N GLY A 256 36.80 -26.88 -12.75
CA GLY A 256 37.83 -27.79 -12.24
C GLY A 256 37.56 -28.36 -10.85
N TYR A 257 36.37 -28.12 -10.29
CA TYR A 257 35.94 -28.69 -9.01
C TYR A 257 34.63 -29.48 -9.16
N ALA A 258 34.43 -30.45 -8.26
CA ALA A 258 33.17 -31.16 -8.06
C ALA A 258 32.75 -31.08 -6.60
N VAL A 259 31.45 -31.00 -6.35
CA VAL A 259 30.91 -30.98 -4.99
C VAL A 259 31.00 -32.36 -4.35
N ASP A 260 31.32 -32.37 -3.06
CA ASP A 260 31.34 -33.51 -2.17
C ASP A 260 30.41 -33.24 -0.97
N TRP A 261 29.31 -33.98 -0.96
CA TRP A 261 28.27 -33.92 0.07
C TRP A 261 28.53 -34.84 1.26
N SER A 262 29.66 -35.56 1.32
CA SER A 262 29.94 -36.56 2.37
C SER A 262 29.92 -36.02 3.80
N ARG A 263 30.10 -34.71 3.98
CA ARG A 263 30.03 -34.01 5.27
C ARG A 263 28.72 -33.27 5.50
N ALA A 264 27.81 -33.28 4.54
CA ALA A 264 26.52 -32.64 4.65
C ALA A 264 25.47 -33.64 5.17
N PRO A 265 24.46 -33.18 5.94
CA PRO A 265 23.40 -34.03 6.47
C PRO A 265 22.34 -34.39 5.41
N CYS A 266 22.74 -34.58 4.16
CA CYS A 266 21.82 -34.85 3.05
C CYS A 266 21.15 -36.22 3.25
N THR A 267 19.83 -36.26 3.15
CA THR A 267 19.05 -37.51 3.13
C THR A 267 18.95 -38.08 1.72
N ARG A 268 19.12 -37.23 0.69
CA ARG A 268 19.22 -37.64 -0.71
C ARG A 268 20.31 -36.82 -1.40
N VAL A 269 21.13 -37.46 -2.22
CA VAL A 269 22.12 -36.79 -3.07
C VAL A 269 21.91 -37.21 -4.52
N ASP A 270 21.86 -36.24 -5.42
CA ASP A 270 21.74 -36.44 -6.87
C ASP A 270 22.67 -35.46 -7.59
N GLY A 271 23.92 -35.91 -7.83
CA GLY A 271 25.00 -35.08 -8.37
C GLY A 271 25.23 -33.81 -7.53
N ASN A 272 24.90 -32.65 -8.10
CA ASN A 272 25.06 -31.36 -7.44
C ASN A 272 23.92 -31.00 -6.49
N VAL A 273 22.95 -31.89 -6.29
CA VAL A 273 21.76 -31.62 -5.47
C VAL A 273 21.81 -32.40 -4.16
N CYS A 274 21.56 -31.70 -3.06
CA CYS A 274 21.39 -32.25 -1.72
C CYS A 274 19.95 -32.00 -1.25
N GLY A 275 19.22 -33.09 -0.99
CA GLY A 275 17.92 -33.07 -0.32
C GLY A 275 18.09 -33.25 1.18
N LEU A 276 17.41 -32.43 1.97
CA LEU A 276 17.42 -32.45 3.42
C LEU A 276 15.98 -32.65 3.93
N ALA A 277 15.72 -33.72 4.68
CA ALA A 277 14.37 -34.02 5.18
C ALA A 277 14.00 -33.32 6.50
N THR A 278 14.94 -32.62 7.15
CA THR A 278 14.67 -32.03 8.48
C THR A 278 14.05 -30.64 8.38
N ALA A 279 13.16 -30.34 9.32
CA ALA A 279 12.61 -29.01 9.58
C ALA A 279 13.29 -28.33 10.78
N ASP A 280 14.33 -28.94 11.37
CA ASP A 280 15.06 -28.38 12.51
C ASP A 280 16.28 -27.56 12.08
N ASP A 281 16.76 -26.73 13.00
CA ASP A 281 17.98 -25.95 12.78
C ASP A 281 19.17 -26.90 12.57
N THR A 282 19.93 -26.70 11.50
CA THR A 282 21.02 -27.60 11.10
C THR A 282 22.10 -26.85 10.33
N SER A 283 23.32 -27.37 10.29
CA SER A 283 24.38 -26.88 9.40
C SER A 283 24.52 -27.75 8.16
N LEU A 284 24.71 -27.12 7.01
CA LEU A 284 24.99 -27.77 5.75
C LEU A 284 26.36 -27.29 5.25
N THR A 285 27.28 -28.25 5.11
CA THR A 285 28.65 -28.00 4.64
C THR A 285 28.89 -28.81 3.38
N ALA A 286 29.03 -28.14 2.24
CA ALA A 286 29.47 -28.79 1.01
C ALA A 286 30.98 -28.57 0.83
N ALA A 287 31.73 -29.65 0.59
CA ALA A 287 33.14 -29.55 0.21
C ALA A 287 33.24 -29.53 -1.32
N PHE A 288 34.25 -28.88 -1.88
CA PHE A 288 34.50 -28.90 -3.33
C PHE A 288 35.90 -29.47 -3.56
N LYS A 289 35.97 -30.61 -4.24
CA LYS A 289 37.20 -31.33 -4.54
C LYS A 289 37.65 -30.98 -5.95
N LYS A 290 38.95 -30.73 -6.10
CA LYS A 290 39.54 -30.54 -7.42
C LYS A 290 39.44 -31.85 -8.21
N LEU A 291 39.03 -31.73 -9.47
CA LEU A 291 38.93 -32.82 -10.44
C LEU A 291 40.31 -33.27 -10.95
#